data_AF-A0A1F3SG66-F1
#
_entry.id   AF-A0A1F3SG66-F1
#
_cell.length_a   1.000
_cell.length_b   1.000
_cell.length_c   1.000
_cell.angle_alpha   90.00
_cell.angle_beta   90.00
_cell.angle_gamma   90.00
#
_symmetry.space_group_name_H-M   'P 1'
#
loop_
_entity.id
_entity.type
_entity.pdbx_description
1 polymer ?
#
loop_
_entity_poly.entity_id
_entity_poly.type
_entity_poly.pdbx_seq_one_letter_code
_entity_poly.pdbx_strand_id
1 'polypeptide(L)'
;MRLILCVVFLMIPQLLKADSREPAFNLALEQHLNKSLDQQIQKMASKLSVTPKEILSSAAVTRETESLRFKAYVRVGTSECRIEGLIALMEKSLRAVCIDENSNARIIF
;
A
#
# COMPACT_ATOMS: atom_id res chain seq x y z
N MET A 1 -33.48 -30.53 -15.53
CA MET A 1 -32.38 -30.16 -14.60
C MET A 1 -31.06 -30.41 -15.32
N ARG A 2 -30.34 -29.37 -15.72
CA ARG A 2 -29.03 -29.48 -16.39
C ARG A 2 -27.97 -29.00 -15.40
N LEU A 3 -27.17 -29.94 -14.89
CA LEU A 3 -25.99 -29.65 -14.08
C LEU A 3 -24.90 -29.09 -15.01
N ILE A 4 -24.58 -27.81 -14.82
CA ILE A 4 -23.42 -27.16 -15.42
C ILE A 4 -22.22 -27.54 -14.55
N LEU A 5 -21.34 -28.37 -15.10
CA LEU A 5 -20.05 -28.70 -14.54
C LEU A 5 -19.12 -27.49 -14.77
N CYS A 6 -19.10 -26.54 -13.83
CA CYS A 6 -18.12 -25.47 -13.79
C CYS A 6 -16.74 -26.05 -13.43
N VAL A 7 -16.01 -26.52 -14.44
CA VAL A 7 -14.58 -26.78 -14.32
C VAL A 7 -13.88 -25.42 -14.35
N VAL A 8 -13.76 -24.79 -13.18
CA VAL A 8 -12.79 -23.71 -12.93
C VAL A 8 -11.87 -24.20 -11.81
N PHE A 9 -11.13 -25.27 -12.10
CA PHE A 9 -9.97 -25.64 -11.29
C PHE A 9 -8.77 -24.86 -11.82
N LEU A 10 -8.62 -23.65 -11.26
CA LEU A 10 -7.37 -23.07 -10.78
C LEU A 10 -6.09 -23.59 -11.48
N MET A 11 -5.82 -23.09 -12.69
CA MET A 11 -4.45 -23.00 -13.19
C MET A 11 -3.73 -21.81 -12.52
N ILE A 12 -3.41 -21.94 -11.23
CA ILE A 12 -2.34 -21.14 -10.61
C ILE A 12 -1.62 -22.05 -9.61
N PRO A 13 -0.63 -22.83 -10.07
CA PRO A 13 0.62 -22.87 -9.29
C PRO A 13 1.82 -23.10 -10.21
N GLN A 14 2.15 -22.15 -11.09
CA GLN A 14 3.48 -22.16 -11.76
C GLN A 14 4.27 -20.86 -11.61
N LEU A 15 3.69 -19.82 -10.99
CA LEU A 15 4.43 -18.60 -10.64
C LEU A 15 5.14 -18.67 -9.27
N LEU A 16 4.98 -19.76 -8.52
CA LEU A 16 5.53 -19.92 -7.16
C LEU A 16 6.91 -20.61 -7.12
N LYS A 17 7.61 -20.68 -8.25
CA LYS A 17 9.00 -21.14 -8.33
C LYS A 17 9.84 -20.34 -9.33
N ALA A 18 9.48 -19.07 -9.56
CA ALA A 18 10.44 -18.14 -10.13
C ALA A 18 11.53 -17.93 -9.09
N ASP A 19 12.72 -18.44 -9.36
CA ASP A 19 13.91 -18.22 -8.57
C ASP A 19 14.05 -16.71 -8.36
N SER A 20 14.09 -16.24 -7.11
CA SER A 20 14.12 -14.81 -6.73
C SER A 20 15.40 -14.07 -7.17
N ARG A 21 16.15 -14.68 -8.11
CA ARG A 21 17.40 -14.22 -8.71
C ARG A 21 17.24 -13.75 -10.15
N GLU A 22 16.05 -13.92 -10.76
CA GLU A 22 15.82 -13.43 -12.12
C GLU A 22 15.57 -11.91 -12.14
N PRO A 23 16.36 -11.13 -12.92
CA PRO A 23 16.19 -9.68 -13.03
C PRO A 23 14.78 -9.26 -13.45
N ALA A 24 14.12 -10.09 -14.26
CA ALA A 24 12.74 -9.87 -14.71
C ALA A 24 11.73 -9.97 -13.55
N PHE A 25 11.91 -10.93 -12.64
CA PHE A 25 11.06 -11.07 -11.46
C PHE A 25 11.22 -9.85 -10.53
N ASN A 26 12.47 -9.45 -10.26
CA ASN A 26 12.74 -8.30 -9.39
C ASN A 26 12.19 -6.98 -9.98
N LEU A 27 12.27 -6.82 -11.30
CA LEU A 27 11.67 -5.67 -11.99
C LEU A 27 10.13 -5.69 -11.90
N ALA A 28 9.50 -6.84 -12.15
CA ALA A 28 8.05 -6.99 -12.05
C ALA A 28 7.55 -6.75 -10.61
N LEU A 29 8.29 -7.24 -9.62
CA LEU A 29 8.05 -7.02 -8.20
C LEU A 29 8.11 -5.53 -7.85
N GLU A 30 9.16 -4.84 -8.32
CA GLU A 30 9.31 -3.40 -8.11
C GLU A 30 8.15 -2.61 -8.71
N GLN A 31 7.79 -2.90 -9.95
CA GLN A 31 6.65 -2.26 -10.62
C GLN A 31 5.34 -2.52 -9.87
N HIS A 32 5.13 -3.74 -9.39
CA HIS A 32 3.94 -4.09 -8.61
C HIS A 32 3.86 -3.32 -7.29
N LEU A 33 4.96 -3.27 -6.54
CA LEU A 33 5.03 -2.59 -5.24
C LEU A 33 4.84 -1.08 -5.40
N ASN A 34 5.51 -0.45 -6.38
CA ASN A 34 5.36 0.97 -6.67
C ASN A 34 3.93 1.33 -7.12
N LYS A 35 3.35 0.53 -8.03
CA LYS A 35 1.95 0.72 -8.45
C LYS A 35 0.98 0.58 -7.27
N SER A 36 1.23 -0.37 -6.37
CA SER A 36 0.42 -0.55 -5.17
C SER A 36 0.57 0.64 -4.22
N LEU A 37 1.77 1.17 -4.06
CA LEU A 37 2.03 2.37 -3.26
C LEU A 37 1.27 3.57 -3.80
N ASP A 38 1.37 3.86 -5.10
CA ASP A 38 0.67 4.97 -5.73
C ASP A 38 -0.84 4.87 -5.52
N GLN A 39 -1.42 3.68 -5.71
CA GLN A 39 -2.84 3.45 -5.47
C GLN A 39 -3.26 3.77 -4.02
N GLN A 40 -2.42 3.43 -3.06
CA GLN A 40 -2.71 3.71 -1.65
C GLN A 40 -2.55 5.18 -1.31
N ILE A 41 -1.50 5.84 -1.83
CA ILE A 41 -1.31 7.29 -1.65
C ILE A 41 -2.50 8.07 -2.19
N GLN A 42 -3.01 7.71 -3.37
CA GLN A 42 -4.21 8.34 -3.94
C GLN A 42 -5.45 8.16 -3.06
N LYS A 43 -5.66 6.95 -2.52
CA LYS A 43 -6.77 6.69 -1.57
C LYS A 43 -6.62 7.50 -0.28
N MET A 44 -5.41 7.59 0.26
CA MET A 44 -5.14 8.35 1.48
C MET A 44 -5.34 9.85 1.28
N ALA A 45 -4.80 10.39 0.19
CA ALA A 45 -4.98 11.77 -0.22
C ALA A 45 -6.47 12.15 -0.25
N SER A 46 -7.29 11.29 -0.87
CA SER A 46 -8.74 11.48 -0.89
C SER A 46 -9.41 11.41 0.50
N LYS A 47 -9.02 10.47 1.36
CA LYS A 47 -9.60 10.35 2.72
C LYS A 47 -9.19 11.49 3.66
N LEU A 48 -7.97 11.98 3.51
CA LEU A 48 -7.40 13.05 4.33
C LEU A 48 -7.68 14.45 3.75
N SER A 49 -8.32 14.55 2.58
CA SER A 49 -8.55 15.82 1.87
C SER A 49 -7.25 16.61 1.62
N VAL A 50 -6.18 15.91 1.24
CA VAL A 50 -4.88 16.48 0.88
C VAL A 50 -4.47 15.99 -0.51
N THR A 51 -3.41 16.58 -1.08
CA THR A 51 -2.86 16.11 -2.35
C THR A 51 -1.85 14.97 -2.16
N PRO A 52 -1.68 14.07 -3.15
CA PRO A 52 -0.63 13.06 -3.14
C PRO A 52 0.78 13.64 -2.95
N LYS A 53 1.02 14.86 -3.48
CA LYS A 53 2.30 15.55 -3.39
C LYS A 53 2.65 15.95 -1.95
N GLU A 54 1.66 16.36 -1.16
CA GLU A 54 1.84 16.72 0.26
C GLU A 54 2.15 15.50 1.12
N ILE A 55 1.61 14.34 0.77
CA ILE A 55 1.95 13.07 1.44
C ILE A 55 3.37 12.65 1.05
N LEU A 56 3.73 12.76 -0.23
CA LEU A 56 5.02 12.33 -0.75
C LEU A 56 6.19 13.22 -0.30
N SER A 57 5.96 14.52 -0.06
CA SER A 57 7.01 15.45 0.36
C SER A 57 7.61 15.15 1.74
N SER A 58 6.87 14.43 2.58
CA SER A 58 7.30 13.98 3.91
C SER A 58 7.46 12.46 4.02
N ALA A 59 7.28 11.74 2.91
CA ALA A 59 7.28 10.30 2.90
C ALA A 59 8.70 9.74 2.99
N ALA A 60 8.92 8.87 3.97
CA ALA A 60 10.04 7.94 4.02
C ALA A 60 9.55 6.56 3.57
N VAL A 61 10.07 6.09 2.43
CA VAL A 61 9.79 4.75 1.90
C VAL A 61 11.03 3.89 2.10
N THR A 62 10.90 2.84 2.92
CA THR A 62 11.98 1.86 3.13
C THR A 62 11.64 0.58 2.39
N ARG A 63 12.60 0.06 1.61
CA ARG A 63 12.42 -1.17 0.83
C ARG A 63 13.03 -2.37 1.56
N GLU A 64 12.25 -3.44 1.64
CA GLU A 64 12.68 -4.77 2.05
C GLU A 64 12.54 -5.72 0.85
N THR A 65 12.99 -6.97 0.97
CA THR A 65 13.08 -7.94 -0.14
C THR A 65 11.78 -8.06 -0.94
N GLU A 66 10.63 -8.08 -0.27
CA GLU A 66 9.32 -8.29 -0.90
C GLU A 66 8.25 -7.30 -0.39
N SER A 67 8.70 -6.20 0.22
CA SER A 67 7.80 -5.23 0.84
C SER A 67 8.34 -3.79 0.79
N LEU A 68 7.41 -2.84 0.92
CA LEU A 68 7.69 -1.43 1.16
C LEU A 68 7.07 -1.03 2.49
N ARG A 69 7.87 -0.46 3.38
CA ARG A 69 7.38 0.28 4.54
C ARG A 69 7.26 1.75 4.19
N PHE A 70 6.10 2.30 4.47
CA PHE A 70 5.76 3.69 4.19
C PHE A 70 5.53 4.42 5.50
N LYS A 71 6.18 5.58 5.67
CA LYS A 71 5.89 6.51 6.77
C LYS A 71 5.78 7.92 6.21
N ALA A 72 4.75 8.67 6.57
CA ALA A 72 4.63 10.07 6.17
C ALA A 72 3.96 10.89 7.28
N TYR A 73 4.22 12.20 7.25
CA TYR A 73 3.64 13.17 8.17
C TYR A 73 3.01 14.29 7.35
N VAL A 74 1.69 14.46 7.47
CA VAL A 74 0.97 15.48 6.70
C VAL A 74 0.09 16.29 7.63
N ARG A 75 0.01 17.59 7.37
CA ARG A 75 -0.91 18.47 8.08
C ARG A 75 -2.25 18.51 7.35
N VAL A 76 -3.34 18.26 8.08
CA VAL A 76 -4.72 18.29 7.56
C VAL A 76 -5.50 19.31 8.39
N GLY A 77 -5.70 20.51 7.84
CA GLY A 77 -6.28 21.62 8.61
C GLY A 77 -5.40 21.96 9.84
N THR A 78 -5.98 21.87 11.04
CA THR A 78 -5.28 22.08 12.32
C THR A 78 -4.68 20.79 12.91
N SER A 79 -4.86 19.64 12.26
CA SER A 79 -4.37 18.34 12.75
C SER A 79 -3.07 17.92 12.09
N GLU A 80 -2.20 17.25 12.85
CA GLU A 80 -1.02 16.56 12.33
C GLU A 80 -1.31 15.06 12.21
N CYS A 81 -1.14 14.52 11.00
CA CYS A 81 -1.45 13.14 10.68
C CYS A 81 -0.17 12.36 10.44
N ARG A 82 0.06 11.33 11.27
CA ARG A 82 1.05 10.30 11.04
C ARG A 82 0.44 9.16 10.24
N ILE A 83 1.08 8.84 9.13
CA ILE A 83 0.68 7.74 8.26
C ILE A 83 1.76 6.68 8.31
N GLU A 84 1.37 5.43 8.52
CA GLU A 84 2.27 4.27 8.51
C GLU A 84 1.65 3.14 7.70
N GLY A 85 2.45 2.44 6.92
CA GLY A 85 1.96 1.37 6.04
C GLY A 85 3.00 0.32 5.72
N LEU A 86 2.52 -0.88 5.42
CA LEU A 86 3.28 -1.99 4.85
C LEU A 86 2.57 -2.44 3.56
N ILE A 87 3.32 -2.46 2.47
CA ILE A 87 2.87 -2.95 1.17
C ILE A 87 3.76 -4.12 0.81
N ALA A 88 3.22 -5.33 0.92
CA ALA A 88 3.90 -6.57 0.56
C ALA A 88 3.22 -7.22 -0.66
N LEU A 89 3.87 -8.25 -1.23
CA LEU A 89 3.35 -8.97 -2.40
C LEU A 89 1.90 -9.47 -2.22
N MET A 90 1.57 -10.00 -1.04
CA MET A 90 0.24 -10.58 -0.75
C MET A 90 -0.56 -9.81 0.30
N GLU A 91 0.02 -8.78 0.93
CA GLU A 91 -0.61 -8.05 2.04
C GLU A 91 -0.47 -6.55 1.87
N LYS A 92 -1.53 -5.81 2.21
CA LYS A 92 -1.54 -4.35 2.20
C LYS A 92 -2.17 -3.87 3.50
N SER A 93 -1.37 -3.26 4.36
CA SER A 93 -1.84 -2.63 5.58
C SER A 93 -1.41 -1.17 5.61
N LEU A 94 -2.34 -0.28 5.93
CA LEU A 94 -2.11 1.16 5.98
C LEU A 94 -2.98 1.73 7.07
N ARG A 95 -2.36 2.57 7.90
CA ARG A 95 -2.98 3.22 9.03
C ARG A 95 -2.66 4.71 9.03
N ALA A 96 -3.65 5.52 9.34
CA ALA A 96 -3.44 6.94 9.60
C ALA A 96 -4.02 7.33 10.96
N VAL A 97 -3.21 8.04 11.74
CA VAL A 97 -3.59 8.60 13.04
C VAL A 97 -3.34 10.10 13.01
N CYS A 98 -4.36 10.88 13.30
CA CYS A 98 -4.25 12.33 13.37
C CYS A 98 -4.41 12.81 14.80
N ILE A 99 -3.59 13.78 15.19
CA ILE A 99 -3.64 14.46 16.48
C ILE A 99 -4.04 15.90 16.20
N ASP A 100 -5.12 16.36 16.84
CA ASP A 100 -5.56 17.76 16.75
C ASP A 100 -4.82 18.66 17.76
N GLU A 101 -5.06 19.97 17.67
CA GLU A 101 -4.49 20.96 18.59
C GLU A 101 -4.90 20.77 20.07
N ASN A 102 -5.97 20.03 20.33
CA ASN A 102 -6.44 19.68 21.66
C ASN A 102 -5.85 18.34 22.15
N SER A 103 -4.83 17.80 21.46
CA SER A 103 -4.19 16.51 21.75
C SER A 103 -5.13 15.30 21.61
N ASN A 104 -6.25 15.42 20.90
CA ASN A 104 -7.11 14.28 20.62
C ASN A 104 -6.56 13.47 19.45
N ALA A 105 -6.24 12.20 19.70
CA ALA A 105 -5.86 11.26 18.66
C ALA A 105 -7.09 10.60 18.03
N ARG A 106 -7.19 10.61 16.70
CA ARG A 106 -8.24 9.91 15.93
C ARG A 106 -7.62 9.01 14.87
N ILE A 107 -8.08 7.77 14.80
CA ILE A 107 -7.73 6.82 13.72
C ILE A 107 -8.68 7.09 12.55
N ILE A 108 -8.14 7.30 11.36
CA ILE A 108 -8.93 7.61 10.15
C ILE A 108 -9.15 6.35 9.29
N PHE A 109 -8.19 5.42 9.30
CA PHE A 109 -8.28 4.07 8.74
C PHE A 109 -7.12 3.21 9.26
#